data_AF-A0A7S2JAJ2-F1
#
_entry.id   AF-A0A7S2JAJ2-F1
#
_cell.length_a   1.000
_cell.length_b   1.000
_cell.length_c   1.000
_cell.angle_alpha   90.00
_cell.angle_beta   90.00
_cell.angle_gamma   90.00
#
_symmetry.space_group_name_H-M   'P 1'
#
loop_
_entity.id
_entity.type
_entity.pdbx_description
1 polymer ?
#
loop_
_entity_poly.entity_id
_entity_poly.type
_entity_poly.pdbx_seq_one_letter_code
_entity_poly.pdbx_strand_id
1 'polypeptide(L)'
;PPYYDISMGGSEAVSVEGVKRWLFQLRLAKYLSVFVDEGYDDLAIIFEMEPDEFVDLIDLCGMPSGHAKQFERGLSSLQSSPAEAFSRKAPLSPGSSRRCISYDSLNFMYPPRRSFSAVD
;
A
#
# COMPACT_ATOMS: atom_id res chain seq x y z
N PRO A 1 -34.13 1.84 18.82
CA PRO A 1 -33.71 2.95 17.94
C PRO A 1 -32.26 2.77 17.45
N PRO A 2 -32.00 2.54 16.16
CA PRO A 2 -30.65 2.63 15.63
C PRO A 2 -30.52 3.94 14.85
N TYR A 3 -30.14 5.01 15.54
CA TYR A 3 -29.69 6.24 14.89
C TYR A 3 -28.25 6.42 15.31
N TYR A 4 -27.33 5.89 14.49
CA TYR A 4 -25.92 6.22 14.56
C TYR A 4 -25.77 7.63 13.98
N ASP A 5 -26.08 8.64 14.77
CA ASP A 5 -25.75 10.00 14.39
C ASP A 5 -25.33 10.71 15.66
N ILE A 6 -24.02 10.93 15.76
CA ILE A 6 -23.38 12.23 15.88
C ILE A 6 -21.90 11.97 16.22
N SER A 7 -21.01 12.43 15.34
CA SER A 7 -19.57 12.68 15.55
C SER A 7 -18.60 11.49 15.74
N MET A 8 -18.07 10.95 14.63
CA MET A 8 -16.70 10.38 14.58
C MET A 8 -15.83 10.91 13.42
N GLY A 9 -16.28 11.92 12.66
CA GLY A 9 -15.57 12.44 11.48
C GLY A 9 -14.48 13.49 11.74
N GLY A 10 -13.73 13.39 12.83
CA GLY A 10 -12.70 14.38 13.20
C GLY A 10 -11.27 13.85 13.21
N SER A 11 -11.09 12.55 13.45
CA SER A 11 -9.76 11.92 13.56
C SER A 11 -9.34 11.16 12.31
N GLU A 12 -10.26 10.50 11.59
CA GLU A 12 -9.95 9.74 10.37
C GLU A 12 -9.37 10.63 9.25
N ALA A 13 -9.87 11.85 9.09
CA ALA A 13 -9.41 12.75 8.02
C ALA A 13 -7.91 13.13 8.17
N VAL A 14 -7.37 13.11 9.41
CA VAL A 14 -5.95 13.40 9.66
C VAL A 14 -5.08 12.22 9.25
N SER A 15 -5.50 10.99 9.58
CA SER A 15 -4.80 9.76 9.19
C SER A 15 -4.81 9.57 7.66
N VAL A 16 -5.98 9.71 7.02
CA VAL A 16 -6.14 9.58 5.57
C VAL A 16 -5.27 10.58 4.82
N GLU A 17 -5.20 11.84 5.28
CA GLU A 17 -4.36 12.85 4.63
C GLU A 17 -2.85 12.60 4.81
N GLY A 18 -2.45 11.88 5.85
CA GLY A 18 -1.09 11.36 6.01
C GLY A 18 -0.75 10.36 4.91
N VAL A 19 -1.58 9.32 4.78
CA VAL A 19 -1.43 8.28 3.75
C VAL A 19 -1.47 8.87 2.35
N LYS A 20 -2.42 9.76 2.06
CA LYS A 20 -2.54 10.46 0.78
C LYS A 20 -1.28 11.23 0.41
N ARG A 21 -0.69 11.96 1.36
CA ARG A 21 0.55 12.72 1.12
C ARG A 21 1.73 11.79 0.84
N TRP A 22 1.84 10.69 1.56
CA TRP A 22 2.88 9.70 1.35
C TRP A 22 2.73 9.00 -0.02
N LEU A 23 1.53 8.51 -0.34
CA LEU A 23 1.22 7.96 -1.67
C LEU A 23 1.44 8.97 -2.80
N PHE A 24 1.17 10.25 -2.57
CA PHE A 24 1.44 11.31 -3.55
C PHE A 24 2.93 11.45 -3.85
N GLN A 25 3.80 11.36 -2.83
CA GLN A 25 5.26 11.36 -3.02
C GLN A 25 5.71 10.15 -3.86
N LEU A 26 5.05 8.99 -3.66
CA LEU A 26 5.29 7.79 -4.44
C LEU A 26 4.62 7.79 -5.82
N ARG A 27 3.86 8.84 -6.18
CA ARG A 27 3.02 8.90 -7.40
C ARG A 27 1.94 7.80 -7.47
N LEU A 28 1.53 7.28 -6.31
CA LEU A 28 0.52 6.23 -6.14
C LEU A 28 -0.79 6.75 -5.53
N ALA A 29 -0.97 8.08 -5.40
CA ALA A 29 -2.17 8.67 -4.80
C ALA A 29 -3.51 8.25 -5.44
N LYS A 30 -3.49 7.77 -6.69
CA LYS A 30 -4.68 7.22 -7.38
C LYS A 30 -5.24 5.95 -6.70
N TYR A 31 -4.43 5.25 -5.91
CA TYR A 31 -4.82 4.02 -5.23
C TYR A 31 -5.38 4.29 -3.82
N LEU A 32 -5.31 5.54 -3.35
CA LEU A 32 -5.76 5.92 -2.01
C LEU A 32 -7.19 5.45 -1.71
N SER A 33 -8.10 5.52 -2.68
CA SER A 33 -9.49 5.08 -2.47
C SER A 33 -9.57 3.61 -2.05
N VAL A 34 -8.75 2.76 -2.67
CA VAL A 34 -8.69 1.32 -2.36
C VAL A 34 -8.05 1.10 -1.00
N PHE A 35 -7.00 1.87 -0.67
CA PHE A 35 -6.37 1.81 0.65
C PHE A 35 -7.36 2.15 1.75
N VAL A 36 -8.17 3.20 1.58
CA VAL A 36 -9.18 3.58 2.59
C VAL A 36 -10.31 2.55 2.67
N ASP A 37 -10.73 1.97 1.53
CA ASP A 37 -11.79 0.94 1.49
C ASP A 37 -11.38 -0.35 2.24
N GLU A 38 -10.09 -0.71 2.12
CA GLU A 38 -9.50 -1.85 2.83
C GLU A 38 -9.05 -1.53 4.28
N GLY A 39 -9.15 -0.26 4.72
CA GLY A 39 -8.76 0.16 6.07
C GLY A 39 -7.27 0.47 6.26
N TYR A 40 -6.50 0.65 5.18
CA TYR A 40 -5.15 1.21 5.17
C TYR A 40 -5.16 2.74 5.11
N ASP A 41 -5.96 3.38 5.96
CA ASP A 41 -6.11 4.83 6.02
C ASP A 41 -5.12 5.52 6.98
N ASP A 42 -4.32 4.75 7.73
CA ASP A 42 -3.27 5.23 8.61
C ASP A 42 -1.86 4.75 8.19
N LEU A 43 -0.87 5.63 8.30
CA LEU A 43 0.53 5.28 8.05
C LEU A 43 1.09 4.29 9.07
N ALA A 44 0.53 4.23 10.29
CA ALA A 44 0.89 3.22 11.27
C ALA A 44 0.52 1.81 10.79
N ILE A 45 -0.68 1.66 10.21
CA ILE A 45 -1.16 0.39 9.64
C ILE A 45 -0.27 0.00 8.45
N ILE A 46 0.02 0.96 7.57
CA ILE A 46 0.92 0.72 6.44
C ILE A 46 2.34 0.36 6.93
N PHE A 47 2.83 0.93 8.02
CA PHE A 47 4.15 0.59 8.57
C PHE A 47 4.22 -0.85 9.10
N GLU A 48 3.14 -1.31 9.75
CA GLU A 48 3.02 -2.63 10.36
C GLU A 48 2.62 -3.73 9.36
N MET A 49 2.26 -3.35 8.12
CA MET A 49 1.94 -4.25 7.02
C MET A 49 2.92 -5.42 6.88
N GLU A 50 2.37 -6.63 6.85
CA GLU A 50 3.11 -7.85 6.56
C GLU A 50 3.30 -8.06 5.04
N PRO A 51 4.33 -8.80 4.61
CA PRO A 51 4.57 -9.07 3.19
C PRO A 51 3.42 -9.81 2.50
N ASP A 52 2.67 -10.65 3.21
CA ASP A 52 1.49 -11.33 2.66
C ASP A 52 0.35 -10.33 2.39
N GLU A 53 0.05 -9.45 3.35
CA GLU A 53 -0.94 -8.38 3.20
C GLU A 53 -0.58 -7.41 2.06
N PHE A 54 0.72 -7.13 1.88
CA PHE A 54 1.21 -6.33 0.77
C PHE A 54 0.88 -6.95 -0.59
N VAL A 55 1.03 -8.27 -0.74
CA VAL A 55 0.70 -8.98 -1.99
C VAL A 55 -0.81 -8.95 -2.23
N ASP A 56 -1.61 -9.21 -1.20
CA ASP A 56 -3.07 -9.18 -1.30
C ASP A 56 -3.57 -7.79 -1.72
N LEU A 57 -3.00 -6.73 -1.14
CA LEU A 57 -3.36 -5.35 -1.48
C LEU A 57 -2.96 -4.97 -2.92
N ILE A 58 -1.81 -5.46 -3.41
CA ILE A 58 -1.38 -5.27 -4.80
C ILE A 58 -2.36 -5.93 -5.77
N ASP A 59 -2.77 -7.16 -5.48
CA ASP A 59 -3.70 -7.93 -6.32
C ASP A 59 -5.06 -7.24 -6.37
N LEU A 60 -5.56 -6.84 -5.20
CA LEU A 60 -6.83 -6.12 -5.08
C LEU A 60 -6.82 -4.77 -5.82
N CYS A 61 -5.72 -4.01 -5.72
CA CYS A 61 -5.55 -2.76 -6.46
C CYS A 61 -5.31 -2.97 -7.98
N GLY A 62 -5.05 -4.21 -8.42
CA GLY A 62 -4.59 -4.50 -9.78
C GLY A 62 -3.31 -3.74 -10.13
N MET A 63 -2.39 -3.59 -9.17
CA MET A 63 -1.18 -2.80 -9.37
C MET A 63 -0.21 -3.51 -10.33
N PRO A 64 0.28 -2.83 -11.39
CA PRO A 64 1.35 -3.38 -12.21
C PRO A 64 2.64 -3.49 -11.39
N SER A 65 3.51 -4.41 -11.78
CA SER A 65 4.77 -4.73 -11.07
C SER A 65 5.68 -3.52 -10.82
N GLY A 66 5.63 -2.50 -11.68
CA GLY A 66 6.35 -1.23 -11.46
C GLY A 66 5.81 -0.43 -10.28
N HIS A 67 4.49 -0.35 -10.13
CA HIS A 67 3.84 0.35 -9.02
C HIS A 67 4.03 -0.40 -7.70
N ALA A 68 3.91 -1.73 -7.74
CA ALA A 68 4.20 -2.62 -6.61
C ALA A 68 5.62 -2.37 -6.07
N LYS A 69 6.64 -2.42 -6.94
CA LYS A 69 8.03 -2.13 -6.54
C LYS A 69 8.23 -0.71 -6.02
N GLN A 70 7.50 0.25 -6.55
CA GLN A 70 7.59 1.63 -6.09
C GLN A 70 6.99 1.78 -4.68
N PHE A 71 5.89 1.09 -4.41
CA PHE A 71 5.31 1.01 -3.07
C PHE A 71 6.25 0.30 -2.10
N GLU A 72 6.76 -0.88 -2.45
CA GLU A 72 7.70 -1.67 -1.64
C GLU A 72 8.93 -0.84 -1.22
N ARG A 73 9.48 -0.06 -2.16
CA ARG A 73 10.59 0.86 -1.86
C ARG A 73 10.18 1.98 -0.92
N GLY A 74 8.95 2.51 -1.09
CA GLY A 74 8.37 3.49 -0.17
C GLY A 74 8.19 2.92 1.23
N LEU A 75 7.71 1.68 1.33
CA LEU A 75 7.48 0.94 2.57
C LEU A 75 8.80 0.67 3.29
N SER A 76 9.80 0.18 2.58
CA SER A 76 11.15 -0.05 3.11
C SER A 76 11.78 1.26 3.63
N SER A 77 11.52 2.38 2.94
CA SER A 77 11.98 3.71 3.35
C SER A 77 11.25 4.19 4.61
N LEU A 78 9.94 3.93 4.70
CA LEU A 78 9.11 4.26 5.84
C LEU A 78 9.54 3.47 7.09
N GLN A 79 9.84 2.18 6.92
CA GLN A 79 10.32 1.30 8.00
C GLN A 79 11.71 1.66 8.49
N SER A 80 12.60 2.08 7.59
CA SER A 80 13.97 2.47 7.94
C SER A 80 14.03 3.84 8.63
N SER A 81 13.13 4.76 8.27
CA SER A 81 13.06 6.10 8.87
C SER A 81 11.63 6.64 8.83
N PRO A 82 10.81 6.34 9.85
CA PRO A 82 9.44 6.83 9.90
C PRO A 82 9.41 8.36 9.97
N ALA A 83 10.40 8.99 10.62
CA ALA A 83 10.52 10.44 10.73
C ALA A 83 10.72 11.17 9.37
N GLU A 84 11.38 10.53 8.40
CA GLU A 84 11.62 11.11 7.07
C GLU A 84 10.33 11.20 6.24
N ALA A 85 9.38 10.27 6.42
CA ALA A 85 8.12 10.32 5.69
C ALA A 85 7.25 11.53 6.06
N PHE A 86 7.39 12.03 7.29
CA PHE A 86 6.66 13.19 7.81
C PHE A 86 7.42 14.51 7.63
N SER A 87 8.74 14.46 7.53
CA SER A 87 9.59 15.66 7.50
C SER A 87 9.89 16.10 6.07
N ARG A 88 9.05 16.98 5.53
CA ARG A 88 9.32 17.61 4.23
C ARG A 88 10.66 18.36 4.27
N LYS A 89 11.71 17.84 3.63
CA LYS A 89 12.68 18.59 2.79
C LYS A 89 13.51 17.67 1.85
N ALA A 90 13.05 17.58 0.61
CA ALA A 90 13.84 17.49 -0.64
C ALA A 90 14.88 16.34 -0.81
N PRO A 91 15.51 16.30 -2.01
CA PRO A 91 15.29 15.33 -3.06
C PRO A 91 16.02 13.99 -2.84
N LEU A 92 15.50 12.96 -3.52
CA LEU A 92 16.20 11.73 -3.92
C LEU A 92 17.73 11.92 -3.94
N SER A 93 18.42 11.48 -2.91
CA SER A 93 19.86 11.22 -3.00
C SER A 93 20.01 9.86 -3.69
N PRO A 94 20.65 9.79 -4.86
CA PRO A 94 20.93 8.53 -5.51
C PRO A 94 22.19 7.93 -4.87
N GLY A 95 22.04 6.83 -4.16
CA GLY A 95 23.16 5.91 -3.95
C GLY A 95 23.24 5.25 -2.59
N SER A 96 23.53 3.95 -2.67
CA SER A 96 23.87 3.01 -1.60
C SER A 96 22.65 2.46 -0.87
N SER A 97 22.22 1.21 -1.09
CA SER A 97 23.06 0.03 -1.22
C SER A 97 22.38 -1.02 -2.10
N ARG A 98 23.14 -1.52 -3.07
CA ARG A 98 22.78 -2.71 -3.85
C ARG A 98 22.55 -3.87 -2.90
N ARG A 99 21.29 -4.24 -2.70
CA ARG A 99 20.87 -5.64 -2.66
C ARG A 99 19.52 -5.72 -3.35
N CYS A 100 19.56 -5.93 -4.66
CA CYS A 100 18.57 -6.78 -5.29
C CYS A 100 18.63 -8.13 -4.56
N ILE A 101 17.72 -8.32 -3.61
CA ILE A 101 17.22 -9.67 -3.35
C ILE A 101 16.50 -10.05 -4.65
N SER A 102 17.19 -10.83 -5.48
CA SER A 102 16.55 -11.56 -6.56
C SER A 102 15.45 -12.41 -5.93
N TYR A 103 14.20 -12.01 -6.09
CA TYR A 103 13.11 -12.98 -6.12
C TYR A 103 13.11 -13.65 -7.49
N ASP A 104 14.17 -14.40 -7.74
CA ASP A 104 14.19 -15.46 -8.74
C ASP A 104 13.85 -16.74 -7.98
N SER A 105 12.57 -16.92 -7.61
CA SER A 105 11.95 -18.21 -7.23
C SER A 105 10.57 -18.06 -6.55
N LEU A 106 9.64 -17.31 -7.12
CA LEU A 106 8.20 -17.56 -6.88
C LEU A 106 7.44 -17.67 -8.19
N ASN A 107 7.95 -18.55 -9.06
CA ASN A 107 7.10 -19.35 -9.92
C ASN A 107 6.61 -20.53 -9.08
N PHE A 108 5.59 -20.31 -8.25
CA PHE A 108 4.75 -21.41 -7.77
C PHE A 108 3.30 -20.95 -7.66
N MET A 109 2.59 -21.18 -8.77
CA MET A 109 1.33 -21.92 -8.74
C MET A 109 0.10 -21.19 -8.17
N TYR A 110 -0.40 -20.19 -8.91
CA TYR A 110 -1.84 -19.98 -8.95
C TYR A 110 -2.47 -20.88 -10.02
N PRO A 111 -3.35 -21.84 -9.67
CA PRO A 111 -4.16 -22.54 -10.66
C PRO A 111 -5.15 -21.58 -11.32
N PRO A 112 -5.47 -21.73 -12.61
CA PRO A 112 -6.54 -20.98 -13.24
C PRO A 112 -7.86 -21.27 -12.53
N ARG A 113 -8.58 -20.20 -12.15
CA ARG A 113 -9.94 -20.29 -11.61
C ARG A 113 -10.78 -21.10 -12.59
N ARG A 114 -11.14 -22.29 -12.11
CA ARG A 114 -12.15 -23.24 -12.56
C ARG A 114 -13.19 -22.60 -13.50
N SER A 115 -13.15 -22.99 -14.77
CA SER A 115 -14.31 -22.93 -15.66
C SER A 115 -15.47 -23.62 -14.96
N PHE A 116 -16.49 -22.86 -14.56
CA PHE A 116 -17.77 -23.47 -14.21
C PHE A 116 -18.62 -23.52 -15.48
N SER A 117 -18.93 -24.74 -15.84
CA SER A 117 -19.57 -25.23 -17.04
C SER A 117 -20.88 -24.50 -17.35
N ALA A 118 -21.11 -24.24 -18.64
CA ALA A 118 -22.46 -24.19 -19.17
C ALA A 118 -23.19 -25.48 -18.75
N VAL A 119 -24.33 -25.30 -18.08
CA VAL A 119 -25.37 -26.32 -17.99
C VAL A 119 -26.52 -25.83 -18.88
N ASP A 120 -27.00 -26.79 -19.67
CA ASP A 120 -27.97 -26.73 -20.78
C ASP A 120 -29.20 -25.83 -20.53
#